data_AF-A0A1H9YPZ8-F1
#
_entry.id   AF-A0A1H9YPZ8-F1
#
_cell.length_a   1.000
_cell.length_b   1.000
_cell.length_c   1.000
_cell.angle_alpha   90.00
_cell.angle_beta   90.00
_cell.angle_gamma   90.00
#
_symmetry.space_group_name_H-M   'P 1'
#
loop_
_entity.id
_entity.type
_entity.pdbx_description
1 polymer ?
#
loop_
_entity_poly.entity_id
_entity_poly.type
_entity_poly.pdbx_seq_one_letter_code
_entity_poly.pdbx_strand_id
1 'polypeptide(L)'
;MSRTDRGTLTLGRRLGQGGQGTVHEVLNRRINGQWDVAYKEYDPGVLESLDTAALTAMTGLIGRLPGWDAAWLCDKTAWPAELVETGGAVSGFLMRAVPQRYFFDLRTLSGAERRPATLEFLLNDDAYVAGIGLRISDRDRMLLMADLAGTLARLHAMDIVVGDLSPKNLLFSTDAPPECFLIDCDAMRLAGAEAMPQVETPDWRLPEGEEKGTPGGDAYKLALLVVRMFARDQTSADPGRLAAVSPALADLAAAGLQEDPALRPGPEQWAAALREAAGSASAVPPPPPPPRPPVPPPGPPGPVPLPVRGRPGFVVTMPKMIAIGAGAAVVGLALVLVAVLAGRSLLVAVEGPGGAGVDVTSSGSPSVLAESPTSPSPPPTLEPTPTQEPTEEPTPTEELFRLSDLDLQSTDPTPVTASALLPRSFKSAKGVRYTLRASGVAKCPDSYHDSNVRSALRKAKCTKMIKGAYVNPGAPANQRIMVSVWVVPLKSDDRAATAYGRLESAYADDWGIVCPKKGPGSGLCHTTYWNSAQTWGWVGYTHRYLLHTMAIYTNRANSTKVRPWLKDASKAAFNAAGPMVYHDTD
;
A
#
# COMPACT_ATOMS: atom_id res chain seq x y z
N MET A 1 -31.28 -21.74 -3.57
CA MET A 1 -30.15 -21.60 -2.62
C MET A 1 -30.52 -20.56 -1.59
N SER A 2 -29.96 -20.61 -0.39
CA SER A 2 -30.18 -19.53 0.60
C SER A 2 -29.49 -18.25 0.14
N ARG A 3 -30.12 -17.12 0.39
CA ARG A 3 -29.52 -15.79 0.40
C ARG A 3 -29.97 -15.12 1.69
N THR A 4 -29.04 -14.57 2.45
CA THR A 4 -29.34 -13.92 3.73
C THR A 4 -29.48 -12.41 3.51
N ASP A 5 -30.62 -11.84 3.90
CA ASP A 5 -30.73 -10.38 4.01
C ASP A 5 -29.75 -9.85 5.06
N ARG A 6 -28.93 -8.89 4.65
CA ARG A 6 -27.98 -8.13 5.45
C ARG A 6 -28.62 -7.51 6.70
N GLY A 7 -29.90 -7.14 6.65
CA GLY A 7 -30.68 -6.65 7.78
C GLY A 7 -30.84 -7.67 8.92
N THR A 8 -30.79 -8.97 8.61
CA THR A 8 -30.91 -10.06 9.60
C THR A 8 -29.58 -10.44 10.27
N LEU A 9 -28.47 -9.78 9.95
CA LEU A 9 -27.13 -10.06 10.48
C LEU A 9 -26.76 -9.13 11.64
N THR A 10 -26.54 -9.70 12.82
CA THR A 10 -25.95 -9.00 13.97
C THR A 10 -24.44 -9.00 13.81
N LEU A 11 -23.88 -7.90 13.28
CA LEU A 11 -22.43 -7.76 13.15
C LEU A 11 -21.77 -7.41 14.49
N GLY A 12 -20.66 -8.08 14.78
CA GLY A 12 -19.73 -7.76 15.85
C GLY A 12 -18.64 -6.78 15.37
N ARG A 13 -17.39 -7.03 15.79
CA ARG A 13 -16.26 -6.16 15.41
C ARG A 13 -15.87 -6.28 13.94
N ARG A 14 -15.20 -5.25 13.40
CA ARG A 14 -14.41 -5.33 12.16
C ARG A 14 -13.23 -6.27 12.43
N LEU A 15 -13.11 -7.34 11.64
CA LEU A 15 -12.02 -8.31 11.70
C LEU A 15 -10.87 -7.93 10.76
N GLY A 16 -11.17 -7.26 9.65
CA GLY A 16 -10.18 -6.76 8.71
C GLY A 16 -10.80 -5.85 7.64
N GLN A 17 -9.96 -5.16 6.88
CA GLN A 17 -10.34 -4.33 5.74
C GLN A 17 -9.23 -4.41 4.68
N GLY A 18 -9.61 -4.57 3.42
CA GLY A 18 -8.68 -4.76 2.30
C GLY A 18 -9.12 -3.96 1.08
N GLY A 19 -8.43 -4.12 -0.06
CA GLY A 19 -8.69 -3.37 -1.28
C GLY A 19 -10.08 -3.61 -1.90
N GLN A 20 -10.71 -4.75 -1.60
CA GLN A 20 -12.00 -5.16 -2.15
C GLN A 20 -13.21 -4.91 -1.23
N GLY A 21 -12.99 -4.62 0.07
CA GLY A 21 -14.10 -4.61 1.04
C GLY A 21 -13.67 -4.72 2.50
N THR A 22 -14.59 -5.20 3.35
CA THR A 22 -14.41 -5.23 4.81
C THR A 22 -15.02 -6.47 5.44
N VAL A 23 -14.24 -7.11 6.32
CA VAL A 23 -14.63 -8.36 6.98
C VAL A 23 -15.14 -8.05 8.39
N HIS A 24 -16.33 -8.54 8.69
CA HIS A 24 -17.02 -8.36 9.97
C HIS A 24 -17.30 -9.71 10.64
N GLU A 25 -17.21 -9.72 11.96
CA GLU A 25 -17.69 -10.81 12.83
C GLU A 25 -19.23 -10.88 12.77
N VAL A 26 -19.83 -12.09 12.75
CA VAL A 26 -21.29 -12.27 12.76
C VAL A 26 -21.69 -13.03 14.02
N LEU A 27 -22.44 -12.38 14.90
CA LEU A 27 -22.73 -12.87 16.26
C LEU A 27 -23.97 -13.76 16.34
N ASN A 28 -24.85 -13.72 15.34
CA ASN A 28 -26.14 -14.43 15.32
C ASN A 28 -26.28 -15.51 14.23
N ARG A 29 -25.15 -16.05 13.72
CA ARG A 29 -25.10 -17.13 12.74
C ARG A 29 -23.99 -18.14 13.07
N ARG A 30 -24.14 -19.36 12.56
CA ARG A 30 -23.15 -20.45 12.61
C ARG A 30 -23.18 -21.20 11.28
N ILE A 31 -22.03 -21.43 10.64
CA ILE A 31 -21.96 -22.35 9.49
C ILE A 31 -21.98 -23.79 10.03
N ASN A 32 -22.78 -24.65 9.41
CA ASN A 32 -23.05 -26.03 9.84
C ASN A 32 -23.49 -26.15 11.32
N GLY A 33 -24.07 -25.08 11.89
CA GLY A 33 -24.45 -25.01 13.30
C GLY A 33 -23.27 -24.93 14.30
N GLN A 34 -22.02 -24.99 13.82
CA GLN A 34 -20.82 -25.15 14.65
C GLN A 34 -19.85 -23.96 14.53
N TRP A 35 -19.47 -23.57 13.32
CA TRP A 35 -18.36 -22.62 13.12
C TRP A 35 -18.82 -21.17 13.19
N ASP A 36 -18.01 -20.34 13.85
CA ASP A 36 -18.13 -18.88 13.84
C ASP A 36 -18.11 -18.34 12.40
N VAL A 37 -18.84 -17.25 12.16
CA VAL A 37 -19.09 -16.73 10.82
C VAL A 37 -18.49 -15.34 10.67
N ALA A 38 -17.80 -15.12 9.56
CA ALA A 38 -17.39 -13.81 9.09
C ALA A 38 -18.22 -13.42 7.85
N TYR A 39 -18.44 -12.13 7.68
CA TYR A 39 -19.13 -11.53 6.54
C TYR A 39 -18.17 -10.57 5.83
N LYS A 40 -17.86 -10.81 4.55
CA LYS A 40 -17.10 -9.88 3.70
C LYS A 40 -18.12 -8.99 2.97
N GLU A 41 -18.25 -7.73 3.39
CA GLU A 41 -19.00 -6.68 2.69
C GLU A 41 -18.11 -6.07 1.61
N TYR A 42 -18.50 -6.16 0.34
CA TYR A 42 -17.73 -5.58 -0.77
C TYR A 42 -17.80 -4.05 -0.78
N ASP A 43 -16.73 -3.38 -1.21
CA ASP A 43 -16.78 -1.95 -1.50
C ASP A 43 -17.58 -1.69 -2.80
N PRO A 44 -18.30 -0.56 -2.93
CA PRO A 44 -19.23 -0.34 -4.04
C PRO A 44 -18.63 -0.50 -5.45
N GLY A 45 -17.37 -0.08 -5.65
CA GLY A 45 -16.68 -0.21 -6.94
C GLY A 45 -16.24 -1.64 -7.29
N VAL A 46 -16.35 -2.60 -6.36
CA VAL A 46 -16.19 -4.04 -6.65
C VAL A 46 -17.53 -4.63 -7.09
N LEU A 47 -18.63 -4.21 -6.47
CA LEU A 47 -19.99 -4.62 -6.88
C LEU A 47 -20.32 -4.23 -8.33
N GLU A 48 -19.68 -3.17 -8.85
CA GLU A 48 -19.78 -2.74 -10.26
C GLU A 48 -19.14 -3.75 -11.25
N SER A 49 -18.24 -4.64 -10.78
CA SER A 49 -17.53 -5.63 -11.60
C SER A 49 -17.61 -7.07 -11.05
N LEU A 50 -18.58 -7.35 -10.17
CA LEU A 50 -18.72 -8.65 -9.50
C LEU A 50 -19.59 -9.60 -10.34
N ASP A 51 -19.04 -10.72 -10.77
CA ASP A 51 -19.84 -11.81 -11.34
C ASP A 51 -20.59 -12.54 -10.20
N THR A 52 -21.83 -12.12 -9.99
CA THR A 52 -22.73 -12.71 -8.99
C THR A 52 -23.16 -14.15 -9.34
N ALA A 53 -23.05 -14.59 -10.60
CA ALA A 53 -23.34 -15.96 -11.00
C ALA A 53 -22.16 -16.89 -10.65
N ALA A 54 -20.92 -16.46 -10.90
CA ALA A 54 -19.72 -17.16 -10.44
C ALA A 54 -19.69 -17.28 -8.90
N LEU A 55 -19.93 -16.19 -8.17
CA LEU A 55 -20.00 -16.24 -6.70
C LEU A 55 -21.19 -17.10 -6.18
N THR A 56 -22.31 -17.13 -6.91
CA THR A 56 -23.40 -18.11 -6.64
C THR A 56 -22.93 -19.55 -6.88
N ALA A 57 -22.13 -19.80 -7.92
CA ALA A 57 -21.59 -21.14 -8.20
C ALA A 57 -20.59 -21.60 -7.13
N MET A 58 -19.77 -20.69 -6.57
CA MET A 58 -18.85 -20.95 -5.46
C MET A 58 -19.58 -21.30 -4.17
N THR A 59 -20.55 -20.48 -3.73
CA THR A 59 -21.39 -20.78 -2.55
C THR A 59 -22.18 -22.09 -2.72
N GLY A 60 -22.57 -22.42 -3.95
CA GLY A 60 -23.21 -23.70 -4.28
C GLY A 60 -22.30 -24.93 -4.18
N LEU A 61 -20.97 -24.78 -4.16
CA LEU A 61 -20.04 -25.92 -4.22
C LEU A 61 -20.13 -26.82 -2.98
N ILE A 62 -20.26 -26.23 -1.78
CA ILE A 62 -20.41 -26.96 -0.51
C ILE A 62 -21.59 -27.94 -0.57
N GLY A 63 -22.69 -27.56 -1.24
CA GLY A 63 -23.88 -28.40 -1.39
C GLY A 63 -23.83 -29.42 -2.54
N ARG A 64 -22.75 -29.42 -3.35
CA ARG A 64 -22.51 -30.39 -4.45
C ARG A 64 -21.40 -31.38 -4.13
N LEU A 65 -20.41 -30.98 -3.32
CA LEU A 65 -19.32 -31.84 -2.89
C LEU A 65 -19.81 -32.98 -1.97
N PRO A 66 -19.14 -34.14 -1.97
CA PRO A 66 -19.31 -35.14 -0.91
C PRO A 66 -19.13 -34.53 0.48
N GLY A 67 -19.86 -35.01 1.49
CA GLY A 67 -19.88 -34.37 2.83
C GLY A 67 -18.50 -34.25 3.50
N TRP A 68 -17.55 -35.13 3.19
CA TRP A 68 -16.18 -35.09 3.68
C TRP A 68 -15.27 -34.10 2.92
N ASP A 69 -15.57 -33.83 1.65
CA ASP A 69 -14.94 -32.76 0.86
C ASP A 69 -15.48 -31.39 1.25
N ALA A 70 -16.81 -31.26 1.37
CA ALA A 70 -17.47 -30.05 1.84
C ALA A 70 -16.99 -29.64 3.25
N ALA A 71 -16.88 -30.61 4.17
CA ALA A 71 -16.35 -30.37 5.51
C ALA A 71 -14.87 -29.95 5.48
N TRP A 72 -14.03 -30.61 4.67
CA TRP A 72 -12.60 -30.30 4.55
C TRP A 72 -12.34 -28.93 3.91
N LEU A 73 -13.06 -28.58 2.84
CA LEU A 73 -12.92 -27.30 2.15
C LEU A 73 -13.19 -26.16 3.14
N CYS A 74 -14.26 -26.28 3.93
CA CYS A 74 -14.58 -25.35 5.00
C CYS A 74 -13.70 -25.47 6.25
N ASP A 75 -12.75 -26.40 6.34
CA ASP A 75 -11.79 -26.50 7.46
C ASP A 75 -10.38 -26.00 7.11
N LYS A 76 -9.99 -26.09 5.82
CA LYS A 76 -8.74 -25.52 5.28
C LYS A 76 -8.90 -24.12 4.68
N THR A 77 -10.10 -23.62 4.47
CA THR A 77 -10.32 -22.34 3.77
C THR A 77 -11.47 -21.51 4.35
N ALA A 78 -11.43 -20.19 4.13
CA ALA A 78 -12.56 -19.27 4.33
C ALA A 78 -13.49 -19.26 3.11
N TRP A 79 -13.89 -20.43 2.58
CA TRP A 79 -14.73 -20.54 1.38
C TRP A 79 -16.06 -19.76 1.51
N PRO A 80 -16.54 -19.11 0.42
CA PRO A 80 -17.88 -18.52 0.39
C PRO A 80 -18.97 -19.55 0.67
N ALA A 81 -19.75 -19.36 1.73
CA ALA A 81 -20.77 -20.31 2.19
C ALA A 81 -22.20 -19.89 1.86
N GLU A 82 -22.51 -18.59 1.92
CA GLU A 82 -23.84 -18.05 1.62
C GLU A 82 -23.73 -16.62 1.08
N LEU A 83 -24.53 -16.26 0.07
CA LEU A 83 -24.62 -14.87 -0.39
C LEU A 83 -25.40 -14.00 0.60
N VAL A 84 -24.95 -12.75 0.75
CA VAL A 84 -25.62 -11.71 1.54
C VAL A 84 -26.14 -10.64 0.60
N GLU A 85 -27.38 -10.21 0.81
CA GLU A 85 -28.05 -9.19 0.00
C GLU A 85 -28.42 -7.96 0.83
N THR A 86 -28.32 -6.77 0.23
CA THR A 86 -28.82 -5.52 0.79
C THR A 86 -29.88 -4.96 -0.15
N GLY A 87 -31.17 -5.12 0.20
CA GLY A 87 -32.28 -4.63 -0.63
C GLY A 87 -32.47 -5.39 -1.95
N GLY A 88 -32.17 -6.70 -1.97
CA GLY A 88 -32.34 -7.56 -3.15
C GLY A 88 -31.17 -7.54 -4.15
N ALA A 89 -30.09 -6.80 -3.85
CA ALA A 89 -28.83 -6.87 -4.58
C ALA A 89 -27.74 -7.49 -3.69
N VAL A 90 -26.86 -8.31 -4.27
CA VAL A 90 -25.71 -8.91 -3.55
C VAL A 90 -24.81 -7.81 -3.03
N SER A 91 -24.44 -7.89 -1.75
CA SER A 91 -23.55 -6.95 -1.06
C SER A 91 -22.28 -7.61 -0.49
N GLY A 92 -22.22 -8.94 -0.52
CA GLY A 92 -21.12 -9.73 0.03
C GLY A 92 -21.50 -11.19 0.25
N PHE A 93 -20.73 -11.87 1.09
CA PHE A 93 -20.97 -13.28 1.43
C PHE A 93 -20.56 -13.62 2.87
N LEU A 94 -21.19 -14.66 3.42
CA LEU A 94 -20.81 -15.32 4.66
C LEU A 94 -19.75 -16.38 4.38
N MET A 95 -18.75 -16.48 5.26
CA MET A 95 -17.68 -17.48 5.24
C MET A 95 -17.33 -17.91 6.67
N ARG A 96 -16.57 -18.99 6.82
CA ARG A 96 -16.05 -19.40 8.13
C ARG A 96 -15.10 -18.32 8.67
N ALA A 97 -15.31 -17.88 9.90
CA ALA A 97 -14.35 -17.03 10.60
C ALA A 97 -13.07 -17.82 10.90
N VAL A 98 -11.91 -17.17 10.73
CA VAL A 98 -10.59 -17.76 10.95
C VAL A 98 -10.53 -18.44 12.34
N PRO A 99 -10.22 -19.75 12.44
CA PRO A 99 -10.13 -20.44 13.73
C PRO A 99 -9.02 -19.88 14.64
N GLN A 100 -9.23 -19.91 15.96
CA GLN A 100 -8.32 -19.27 16.93
C GLN A 100 -6.89 -19.82 16.96
N ARG A 101 -6.63 -21.02 16.42
CA ARG A 101 -5.29 -21.62 16.26
C ARG A 101 -4.43 -20.97 15.17
N TYR A 102 -5.04 -20.15 14.31
CA TYR A 102 -4.36 -19.35 13.27
C TYR A 102 -4.12 -17.90 13.73
N PHE A 103 -4.09 -17.67 15.03
CA PHE A 103 -3.75 -16.38 15.66
C PHE A 103 -2.66 -16.58 16.71
N PHE A 104 -1.71 -15.65 16.75
CA PHE A 104 -0.63 -15.60 17.74
C PHE A 104 -0.57 -14.22 18.40
N ASP A 105 0.05 -14.15 19.57
CA ASP A 105 0.19 -12.90 20.31
C ASP A 105 1.52 -12.23 19.92
N LEU A 106 1.47 -11.40 18.87
CA LEU A 106 2.57 -10.63 18.30
C LEU A 106 3.26 -9.79 19.37
N ARG A 107 4.53 -10.06 19.65
CA ARG A 107 5.31 -9.32 20.64
C ARG A 107 5.79 -7.99 20.06
N THR A 108 5.30 -6.90 20.65
CA THR A 108 5.75 -5.53 20.35
C THR A 108 6.50 -4.93 21.55
N LEU A 109 7.18 -3.80 21.34
CA LEU A 109 7.78 -3.00 22.42
C LEU A 109 6.74 -2.42 23.41
N SER A 110 5.45 -2.51 23.10
CA SER A 110 4.32 -2.02 23.91
C SER A 110 3.57 -3.11 24.67
N GLY A 111 3.96 -4.39 24.51
CA GLY A 111 3.20 -5.55 24.96
C GLY A 111 2.86 -6.48 23.79
N ALA A 112 2.05 -7.51 24.05
CA ALA A 112 1.60 -8.46 23.03
C ALA A 112 0.23 -8.08 22.45
N GLU A 113 0.04 -8.31 21.14
CA GLU A 113 -1.21 -8.05 20.42
C GLU A 113 -1.62 -9.29 19.61
N ARG A 114 -2.86 -9.74 19.74
CA ARG A 114 -3.34 -10.94 19.03
C ARG A 114 -3.58 -10.65 17.54
N ARG A 115 -2.76 -11.24 16.67
CA ARG A 115 -2.76 -11.06 15.20
C ARG A 115 -2.97 -12.40 14.48
N PRO A 116 -3.54 -12.41 13.27
CA PRO A 116 -3.51 -13.60 12.41
C PRO A 116 -2.06 -14.02 12.14
N ALA A 117 -1.80 -15.32 12.10
CA ALA A 117 -0.49 -15.88 11.80
C ALA A 117 -0.32 -16.03 10.28
N THR A 118 -0.10 -14.93 9.55
CA THR A 118 0.20 -14.93 8.11
C THR A 118 1.60 -15.50 7.83
N LEU A 119 1.76 -16.26 6.74
CA LEU A 119 3.07 -16.83 6.34
C LEU A 119 4.13 -15.74 6.10
N GLU A 120 3.74 -14.50 5.82
CA GLU A 120 4.67 -13.38 5.62
C GLU A 120 5.61 -13.15 6.82
N PHE A 121 5.18 -13.51 8.04
CA PHE A 121 6.03 -13.46 9.23
C PHE A 121 7.18 -14.47 9.18
N LEU A 122 6.99 -15.61 8.52
CA LEU A 122 7.97 -16.68 8.41
C LEU A 122 9.02 -16.45 7.31
N LEU A 123 8.74 -15.57 6.34
CA LEU A 123 9.66 -15.18 5.25
C LEU A 123 10.71 -14.14 5.71
N ASN A 124 11.18 -14.26 6.95
CA ASN A 124 12.18 -13.40 7.56
C ASN A 124 13.18 -14.26 8.35
N ASP A 125 14.31 -13.65 8.74
CA ASP A 125 15.32 -14.30 9.58
C ASP A 125 14.73 -14.80 10.93
N ASP A 126 15.29 -15.89 11.44
CA ASP A 126 14.77 -16.54 12.65
C ASP A 126 14.91 -15.67 13.92
N ALA A 127 15.76 -14.63 13.89
CA ALA A 127 15.88 -13.65 14.97
C ALA A 127 14.72 -12.63 14.97
N TYR A 128 14.19 -12.26 13.80
CA TYR A 128 12.89 -11.57 13.68
C TYR A 128 11.75 -12.46 14.16
N VAL A 129 11.66 -13.71 13.68
CA VAL A 129 10.58 -14.65 14.01
C VAL A 129 10.50 -14.88 15.53
N ALA A 130 11.64 -15.19 16.17
CA ALA A 130 11.72 -15.31 17.63
C ALA A 130 11.44 -13.99 18.35
N GLY A 131 11.86 -12.86 17.78
CA GLY A 131 11.65 -11.52 18.33
C GLY A 131 10.17 -11.11 18.40
N ILE A 132 9.38 -11.47 17.38
CA ILE A 132 7.92 -11.23 17.36
C ILE A 132 7.12 -12.28 18.15
N GLY A 133 7.79 -13.27 18.76
CA GLY A 133 7.21 -14.25 19.68
C GLY A 133 6.81 -15.59 19.07
N LEU A 134 7.01 -15.78 17.78
CA LEU A 134 6.82 -17.08 17.13
C LEU A 134 7.98 -18.03 17.49
N ARG A 135 7.70 -19.34 17.46
CA ARG A 135 8.71 -20.40 17.55
C ARG A 135 8.36 -21.47 16.53
N ILE A 136 9.32 -21.78 15.66
CA ILE A 136 9.13 -22.68 14.54
C ILE A 136 10.47 -23.37 14.23
N SER A 137 10.45 -24.66 13.92
CA SER A 137 11.62 -25.42 13.48
C SER A 137 11.64 -25.58 11.96
N ASP A 138 12.77 -26.01 11.38
CA ASP A 138 12.81 -26.32 9.94
C ASP A 138 11.85 -27.45 9.57
N ARG A 139 11.65 -28.42 10.48
CA ARG A 139 10.65 -29.47 10.32
C ARG A 139 9.23 -28.92 10.26
N ASP A 140 8.88 -27.95 11.11
CA ASP A 140 7.57 -27.30 11.08
C ASP A 140 7.37 -26.51 9.77
N ARG A 141 8.41 -25.80 9.31
CA ARG A 141 8.39 -25.09 8.02
C ARG A 141 8.15 -26.06 6.86
N MET A 142 8.81 -27.22 6.84
CA MET A 142 8.57 -28.25 5.83
C MET A 142 7.16 -28.83 5.90
N LEU A 143 6.65 -29.12 7.10
CA LEU A 143 5.30 -29.66 7.29
C LEU A 143 4.21 -28.66 6.86
N LEU A 144 4.37 -27.36 7.16
CA LEU A 144 3.48 -26.30 6.67
C LEU A 144 3.47 -26.21 5.14
N MET A 145 4.64 -26.25 4.49
CA MET A 145 4.70 -26.24 3.03
C MET A 145 4.13 -27.54 2.42
N ALA A 146 4.30 -28.69 3.07
CA ALA A 146 3.72 -29.95 2.63
C ALA A 146 2.18 -30.00 2.77
N ASP A 147 1.65 -29.41 3.84
CA ASP A 147 0.20 -29.27 4.05
C ASP A 147 -0.41 -28.27 3.06
N LEU A 148 0.25 -27.13 2.81
CA LEU A 148 -0.16 -26.18 1.78
C LEU A 148 -0.14 -26.83 0.38
N ALA A 149 0.95 -27.50 0.02
CA ALA A 149 1.07 -28.19 -1.26
C ALA A 149 0.02 -29.30 -1.43
N GLY A 150 -0.25 -30.08 -0.37
CA GLY A 150 -1.34 -31.07 -0.36
C GLY A 150 -2.73 -30.44 -0.42
N THR A 151 -2.91 -29.24 0.15
CA THR A 151 -4.16 -28.47 0.06
C THR A 151 -4.38 -27.96 -1.36
N LEU A 152 -3.36 -27.41 -2.00
CA LEU A 152 -3.41 -26.97 -3.40
C LEU A 152 -3.73 -28.13 -4.36
N ALA A 153 -3.05 -29.28 -4.21
CA ALA A 153 -3.34 -30.47 -5.03
C ALA A 153 -4.82 -30.91 -4.92
N ARG A 154 -5.41 -30.83 -3.72
CA ARG A 154 -6.82 -31.18 -3.50
C ARG A 154 -7.80 -30.08 -3.94
N LEU A 155 -7.41 -28.81 -3.94
CA LEU A 155 -8.19 -27.73 -4.55
C LEU A 155 -8.20 -27.86 -6.09
N HIS A 156 -7.04 -28.11 -6.71
CA HIS A 156 -6.93 -28.39 -8.15
C HIS A 156 -7.78 -29.61 -8.56
N ALA A 157 -7.81 -30.66 -7.73
CA ALA A 157 -8.69 -31.82 -7.93
C ALA A 157 -10.20 -31.55 -7.72
N MET A 158 -10.59 -30.34 -7.30
CA MET A 158 -11.98 -29.84 -7.24
C MET A 158 -12.26 -28.74 -8.28
N ASP A 159 -11.38 -28.59 -9.28
CA ASP A 159 -11.36 -27.48 -10.24
C ASP A 159 -11.28 -26.08 -9.60
N ILE A 160 -10.72 -25.97 -8.38
CA ILE A 160 -10.47 -24.69 -7.68
C ILE A 160 -9.00 -24.29 -7.88
N VAL A 161 -8.76 -23.10 -8.45
CA VAL A 161 -7.41 -22.51 -8.59
C VAL A 161 -7.32 -21.25 -7.73
N VAL A 162 -6.20 -21.08 -7.01
CA VAL A 162 -6.04 -20.01 -6.01
C VAL A 162 -5.75 -18.64 -6.66
N GLY A 163 -4.86 -18.59 -7.66
CA GLY A 163 -4.56 -17.37 -8.42
C GLY A 163 -3.65 -16.38 -7.67
N ASP A 164 -4.15 -15.77 -6.60
CA ASP A 164 -3.34 -14.90 -5.70
C ASP A 164 -2.78 -15.69 -4.51
N LEU A 165 -1.98 -16.72 -4.82
CA LEU A 165 -1.26 -17.51 -3.83
C LEU A 165 -0.11 -16.68 -3.23
N SER A 166 -0.44 -15.86 -2.24
CA SER A 166 0.47 -14.93 -1.56
C SER A 166 0.53 -15.20 -0.04
N PRO A 167 1.64 -14.86 0.64
CA PRO A 167 1.85 -15.18 2.06
C PRO A 167 0.98 -14.33 3.02
N LYS A 168 0.19 -13.40 2.48
CA LYS A 168 -0.85 -12.64 3.21
C LYS A 168 -2.21 -13.34 3.17
N ASN A 169 -2.48 -14.09 2.10
CA ASN A 169 -3.71 -14.90 1.94
C ASN A 169 -3.59 -16.30 2.58
N LEU A 170 -2.44 -16.59 3.18
CA LEU A 170 -2.07 -17.87 3.77
C LEU A 170 -1.78 -17.71 5.27
N LEU A 171 -2.63 -18.30 6.10
CA LEU A 171 -2.42 -18.40 7.55
C LEU A 171 -1.78 -19.74 7.91
N PHE A 172 -1.09 -19.81 9.04
CA PHE A 172 -0.49 -21.04 9.56
C PHE A 172 -0.77 -21.26 11.05
N SER A 173 -0.68 -22.52 11.49
CA SER A 173 -0.74 -22.94 12.88
C SER A 173 0.38 -23.95 13.12
N THR A 174 1.17 -23.76 14.18
CA THR A 174 2.22 -24.69 14.62
C THR A 174 1.75 -25.66 15.72
N ASP A 175 0.45 -25.65 16.07
CA ASP A 175 -0.17 -26.73 16.82
C ASP A 175 -0.03 -28.04 16.03
N ALA A 176 0.15 -29.19 16.68
CA ALA A 176 0.37 -30.45 15.97
C ALA A 176 -0.95 -31.07 15.45
N PRO A 177 -1.05 -31.45 14.15
CA PRO A 177 -0.06 -31.29 13.08
C PRO A 177 0.01 -29.84 12.56
N PRO A 178 1.20 -29.32 12.20
CA PRO A 178 1.32 -27.98 11.61
C PRO A 178 0.53 -27.88 10.30
N GLU A 179 -0.30 -26.85 10.18
CA GLU A 179 -1.26 -26.71 9.08
C GLU A 179 -1.42 -25.26 8.62
N CYS A 180 -1.80 -25.11 7.34
CA CYS A 180 -2.19 -23.87 6.71
C CYS A 180 -3.72 -23.72 6.58
N PHE A 181 -4.16 -22.47 6.49
CA PHE A 181 -5.56 -22.08 6.24
C PHE A 181 -5.61 -20.90 5.26
N LEU A 182 -6.38 -21.02 4.18
CA LEU A 182 -6.46 -20.03 3.11
C LEU A 182 -7.58 -19.02 3.41
N ILE A 183 -7.33 -17.74 3.10
CA ILE A 183 -8.32 -16.66 3.13
C ILE A 183 -8.47 -16.01 1.75
N ASP A 184 -9.36 -15.01 1.63
CA ASP A 184 -9.72 -14.30 0.39
C ASP A 184 -10.20 -15.22 -0.76
N CYS A 185 -10.90 -16.29 -0.38
CA CYS A 185 -11.27 -17.40 -1.25
C CYS A 185 -12.30 -17.06 -2.34
N ASP A 186 -12.84 -15.84 -2.36
CA ASP A 186 -13.70 -15.30 -3.41
C ASP A 186 -12.94 -14.70 -4.61
N ALA A 187 -11.61 -14.56 -4.52
CA ALA A 187 -10.75 -14.28 -5.69
C ALA A 187 -10.39 -15.55 -6.49
N MET A 188 -10.61 -16.73 -5.92
CA MET A 188 -10.29 -18.02 -6.52
C MET A 188 -11.17 -18.33 -7.74
N ARG A 189 -10.60 -19.04 -8.72
CA ARG A 189 -11.31 -19.49 -9.92
C ARG A 189 -11.86 -20.90 -9.69
N LEU A 190 -13.14 -21.14 -10.03
CA LEU A 190 -13.82 -22.43 -9.90
C LEU A 190 -14.32 -22.90 -11.27
N ALA A 191 -13.82 -24.03 -11.76
CA ALA A 191 -14.18 -24.63 -13.07
C ALA A 191 -14.10 -23.61 -14.23
N GLY A 192 -13.06 -22.77 -14.21
CA GLY A 192 -12.83 -21.69 -15.17
C GLY A 192 -13.55 -20.36 -14.87
N ALA A 193 -14.56 -20.33 -14.00
CA ALA A 193 -15.30 -19.12 -13.65
C ALA A 193 -14.68 -18.38 -12.44
N GLU A 194 -14.70 -17.05 -12.46
CA GLU A 194 -14.18 -16.19 -11.38
C GLU A 194 -15.20 -15.09 -11.02
N ALA A 195 -15.32 -14.77 -9.72
CA ALA A 195 -16.25 -13.73 -9.26
C ALA A 195 -15.73 -12.31 -9.54
N MET A 196 -14.41 -12.15 -9.69
CA MET A 196 -13.72 -10.89 -9.94
C MET A 196 -12.50 -11.15 -10.84
N PRO A 197 -12.03 -10.17 -11.63
CA PRO A 197 -10.83 -10.33 -12.46
C PRO A 197 -9.59 -10.70 -11.65
N GLN A 198 -8.77 -11.63 -12.15
CA GLN A 198 -7.53 -12.07 -11.48
C GLN A 198 -6.55 -10.91 -11.20
N VAL A 199 -6.38 -10.61 -9.92
CA VAL A 199 -5.34 -9.72 -9.39
C VAL A 199 -4.18 -10.53 -8.82
N GLU A 200 -3.05 -9.87 -8.57
CA GLU A 200 -1.88 -10.50 -7.94
C GLU A 200 -1.24 -9.57 -6.94
N THR A 201 -0.80 -10.12 -5.81
CA THR A 201 0.01 -9.44 -4.82
C THR A 201 1.36 -9.02 -5.46
N PRO A 202 1.84 -7.77 -5.27
CA PRO A 202 3.17 -7.34 -5.68
C PRO A 202 4.27 -8.30 -5.17
N ASP A 203 5.33 -8.48 -5.95
CA ASP A 203 6.40 -9.47 -5.73
C ASP A 203 5.96 -10.95 -5.73
N TRP A 204 4.68 -11.25 -6.00
CA TRP A 204 4.10 -12.60 -6.20
C TRP A 204 3.40 -12.74 -7.57
N ARG A 205 3.90 -11.98 -8.56
CA ARG A 205 3.43 -12.02 -9.96
C ARG A 205 4.02 -13.22 -10.70
N LEU A 206 3.26 -13.74 -11.65
CA LEU A 206 3.76 -14.69 -12.66
C LEU A 206 4.74 -14.02 -13.65
N PRO A 207 5.51 -14.82 -14.42
CA PRO A 207 6.23 -14.36 -15.61
C PRO A 207 5.37 -13.50 -16.56
N GLU A 208 6.02 -12.59 -17.30
CA GLU A 208 5.31 -11.65 -18.18
C GLU A 208 4.62 -12.40 -19.34
N GLY A 209 3.32 -12.13 -19.52
CA GLY A 209 2.49 -12.76 -20.55
C GLY A 209 1.79 -14.06 -20.13
N GLU A 210 2.06 -14.61 -18.93
CA GLU A 210 1.38 -15.82 -18.44
C GLU A 210 -0.09 -15.56 -18.04
N GLU A 211 -0.96 -16.54 -18.28
CA GLU A 211 -2.36 -16.48 -17.84
C GLU A 211 -2.50 -16.71 -16.33
N LYS A 212 -3.14 -15.75 -15.66
CA LYS A 212 -3.45 -15.77 -14.22
C LYS A 212 -4.63 -16.68 -13.92
N GLY A 213 -4.68 -17.22 -12.70
CA GLY A 213 -5.75 -18.14 -12.29
C GLY A 213 -5.64 -19.52 -12.96
N THR A 214 -4.40 -19.98 -13.19
CA THR A 214 -4.08 -21.29 -13.77
C THR A 214 -3.34 -22.19 -12.75
N PRO A 215 -3.47 -23.54 -12.82
CA PRO A 215 -2.75 -24.44 -11.92
C PRO A 215 -1.23 -24.33 -12.02
N GLY A 216 -0.70 -24.06 -13.23
CA GLY A 216 0.73 -23.79 -13.45
C GLY A 216 1.22 -22.50 -12.79
N GLY A 217 0.35 -21.49 -12.68
CA GLY A 217 0.62 -20.27 -11.93
C GLY A 217 0.62 -20.48 -10.41
N ASP A 218 -0.31 -21.29 -9.89
CA ASP A 218 -0.30 -21.72 -8.48
C ASP A 218 0.98 -22.52 -8.16
N ALA A 219 1.41 -23.42 -9.06
CA ALA A 219 2.64 -24.20 -8.90
C ALA A 219 3.91 -23.32 -8.88
N TYR A 220 3.98 -22.28 -9.73
CA TYR A 220 5.06 -21.28 -9.69
C TYR A 220 5.11 -20.54 -8.36
N LYS A 221 3.95 -20.06 -7.88
CA LYS A 221 3.86 -19.31 -6.62
C LYS A 221 4.14 -20.19 -5.40
N LEU A 222 3.80 -21.48 -5.45
CA LEU A 222 4.20 -22.48 -4.45
C LEU A 222 5.72 -22.66 -4.44
N ALA A 223 6.36 -22.83 -5.60
CA ALA A 223 7.82 -22.95 -5.70
C ALA A 223 8.55 -21.71 -5.14
N LEU A 224 8.09 -20.51 -5.52
CA LEU A 224 8.59 -19.24 -5.02
C LEU A 224 8.41 -19.10 -3.49
N LEU A 225 7.28 -19.56 -2.96
CA LEU A 225 7.02 -19.56 -1.52
C LEU A 225 7.95 -20.50 -0.76
N VAL A 226 8.22 -21.71 -1.28
CA VAL A 226 9.17 -22.65 -0.69
C VAL A 226 10.59 -22.07 -0.73
N VAL A 227 11.02 -21.48 -1.84
CA VAL A 227 12.31 -20.80 -1.94
C VAL A 227 12.45 -19.71 -0.87
N ARG A 228 11.46 -18.83 -0.73
CA ARG A 228 11.46 -17.74 0.27
C ARG A 228 11.42 -18.25 1.71
N MET A 229 10.65 -19.32 1.98
CA MET A 229 10.54 -19.96 3.30
C MET A 229 11.87 -20.51 3.82
N PHE A 230 12.70 -21.09 2.94
CA PHE A 230 14.01 -21.63 3.31
C PHE A 230 15.17 -20.65 3.10
N ALA A 231 15.04 -19.65 2.22
CA ALA A 231 15.95 -18.51 2.15
C ALA A 231 15.81 -17.55 3.35
N ARG A 232 14.70 -17.61 4.10
CA ARG A 232 14.34 -16.70 5.21
C ARG A 232 14.21 -15.23 4.77
N ASP A 233 13.75 -15.03 3.54
CA ASP A 233 13.76 -13.72 2.87
C ASP A 233 12.47 -13.51 2.07
N GLN A 234 11.99 -12.26 2.04
CA GLN A 234 10.70 -11.88 1.46
C GLN A 234 10.69 -11.87 -0.08
N THR A 235 11.84 -11.63 -0.72
CA THR A 235 11.93 -11.32 -2.15
C THR A 235 12.72 -12.36 -2.95
N SER A 236 13.59 -13.14 -2.29
CA SER A 236 14.44 -14.16 -2.91
C SER A 236 13.73 -15.04 -3.93
N ALA A 237 14.45 -15.33 -5.01
CA ALA A 237 14.11 -16.31 -6.04
C ALA A 237 15.30 -17.26 -6.34
N ASP A 238 16.24 -17.39 -5.39
CA ASP A 238 17.44 -18.25 -5.48
C ASP A 238 17.13 -19.68 -4.98
N PRO A 239 16.90 -20.68 -5.86
CA PRO A 239 16.66 -22.06 -5.45
C PRO A 239 17.89 -22.73 -4.83
N GLY A 240 19.11 -22.19 -5.04
CA GLY A 240 20.35 -22.74 -4.51
C GLY A 240 20.38 -22.82 -2.98
N ARG A 241 19.56 -22.01 -2.29
CA ARG A 241 19.37 -22.09 -0.82
C ARG A 241 18.74 -23.41 -0.36
N LEU A 242 17.90 -24.03 -1.19
CA LEU A 242 17.30 -25.33 -0.88
C LEU A 242 18.30 -26.49 -1.01
N ALA A 243 19.38 -26.36 -1.78
CA ALA A 243 20.34 -27.45 -1.98
C ALA A 243 21.08 -27.85 -0.69
N ALA A 244 21.23 -26.91 0.26
CA ALA A 244 21.76 -27.17 1.60
C ALA A 244 20.73 -27.82 2.57
N VAL A 245 19.47 -27.92 2.15
CA VAL A 245 18.35 -28.48 2.93
C VAL A 245 17.93 -29.84 2.37
N SER A 246 17.74 -29.94 1.05
CA SER A 246 17.55 -31.17 0.29
C SER A 246 17.79 -30.89 -1.21
N PRO A 247 18.70 -31.62 -1.89
CA PRO A 247 18.90 -31.47 -3.33
C PRO A 247 17.61 -31.62 -4.14
N ALA A 248 16.76 -32.60 -3.80
CA ALA A 248 15.49 -32.83 -4.49
C ALA A 248 14.50 -31.65 -4.35
N LEU A 249 14.56 -30.89 -3.24
CA LEU A 249 13.76 -29.66 -3.10
C LEU A 249 14.34 -28.50 -3.93
N ALA A 250 15.66 -28.47 -4.16
CA ALA A 250 16.30 -27.50 -5.05
C ALA A 250 15.97 -27.80 -6.53
N ASP A 251 15.98 -29.07 -6.92
CA ASP A 251 15.58 -29.52 -8.26
C ASP A 251 14.10 -29.19 -8.54
N LEU A 252 13.21 -29.49 -7.59
CA LEU A 252 11.79 -29.08 -7.66
C LEU A 252 11.62 -27.55 -7.74
N ALA A 253 12.44 -26.78 -7.03
CA ALA A 253 12.39 -25.31 -7.10
C ALA A 253 12.88 -24.78 -8.45
N ALA A 254 13.96 -25.34 -9.00
CA ALA A 254 14.47 -24.98 -10.32
C ALA A 254 13.48 -25.35 -11.44
N ALA A 255 12.72 -26.44 -11.29
CA ALA A 255 11.63 -26.81 -12.21
C ALA A 255 10.36 -25.95 -11.99
N GLY A 256 10.00 -25.63 -10.75
CA GLY A 256 8.83 -24.82 -10.42
C GLY A 256 8.94 -23.35 -10.82
N LEU A 257 10.16 -22.82 -10.96
CA LEU A 257 10.43 -21.45 -11.41
C LEU A 257 10.70 -21.34 -12.93
N GLN A 258 10.45 -22.39 -13.72
CA GLN A 258 10.57 -22.35 -15.19
C GLN A 258 9.57 -21.38 -15.83
N GLU A 259 9.97 -20.76 -16.95
CA GLU A 259 9.10 -19.89 -17.74
C GLU A 259 7.90 -20.65 -18.33
N ASP A 260 8.12 -21.85 -18.87
CA ASP A 260 7.05 -22.73 -19.37
C ASP A 260 6.23 -23.34 -18.21
N PRO A 261 4.92 -23.03 -18.07
CA PRO A 261 4.07 -23.59 -17.02
C PRO A 261 3.91 -25.12 -17.10
N ALA A 262 4.08 -25.73 -18.28
CA ALA A 262 3.94 -27.17 -18.47
C ALA A 262 5.13 -27.99 -17.92
N LEU A 263 6.26 -27.34 -17.61
CA LEU A 263 7.45 -27.97 -17.02
C LEU A 263 7.46 -27.92 -15.49
N ARG A 264 6.50 -27.24 -14.86
CA ARG A 264 6.47 -27.02 -13.41
C ARG A 264 5.89 -28.25 -12.69
N PRO A 265 6.54 -28.78 -11.64
CA PRO A 265 6.04 -29.90 -10.86
C PRO A 265 4.76 -29.51 -10.10
N GLY A 266 3.78 -30.41 -10.10
CA GLY A 266 2.49 -30.19 -9.45
C GLY A 266 2.60 -30.17 -7.92
N PRO A 267 1.62 -29.58 -7.20
CA PRO A 267 1.67 -29.48 -5.74
C PRO A 267 1.74 -30.84 -5.03
N GLU A 268 1.29 -31.93 -5.65
CA GLU A 268 1.42 -33.29 -5.12
C GLU A 268 2.87 -33.77 -5.01
N GLN A 269 3.74 -33.40 -5.96
CA GLN A 269 5.17 -33.73 -5.95
C GLN A 269 5.90 -32.97 -4.83
N TRP A 270 5.61 -31.68 -4.69
CA TRP A 270 6.05 -30.87 -3.55
C TRP A 270 5.60 -31.47 -2.22
N ALA A 271 4.33 -31.85 -2.10
CA ALA A 271 3.75 -32.40 -0.88
C ALA A 271 4.35 -33.77 -0.49
N ALA A 272 4.90 -34.53 -1.44
CA ALA A 272 5.67 -35.74 -1.15
C ALA A 272 7.09 -35.39 -0.63
N ALA A 273 7.87 -34.67 -1.44
CA ALA A 273 9.28 -34.36 -1.14
C ALA A 273 9.47 -33.55 0.16
N LEU A 274 8.54 -32.64 0.47
CA LEU A 274 8.57 -31.85 1.71
C LEU A 274 8.28 -32.71 2.96
N ARG A 275 7.46 -33.77 2.85
CA ARG A 275 7.23 -34.72 3.96
C ARG A 275 8.42 -35.64 4.18
N GLU A 276 9.07 -36.06 3.11
CA GLU A 276 10.30 -36.86 3.17
C GLU A 276 11.43 -36.07 3.85
N ALA A 277 11.68 -34.84 3.42
CA ALA A 277 12.65 -33.95 4.04
C ALA A 277 12.31 -33.65 5.53
N ALA A 278 11.02 -33.52 5.87
CA ALA A 278 10.57 -33.37 7.26
C ALA A 278 10.83 -34.62 8.14
N GLY A 279 11.25 -35.75 7.55
CA GLY A 279 11.72 -36.93 8.28
C GLY A 279 13.10 -36.73 8.92
N SER A 280 13.98 -35.94 8.31
CA SER A 280 15.37 -35.71 8.75
C SER A 280 15.65 -34.29 9.26
N ALA A 281 14.76 -33.33 9.00
CA ALA A 281 14.91 -31.95 9.43
C ALA A 281 14.87 -31.75 10.96
N SER A 282 15.55 -30.71 11.45
CA SER A 282 15.53 -30.32 12.85
C SER A 282 14.11 -30.01 13.33
N ALA A 283 13.65 -30.74 14.34
CA ALA A 283 12.45 -30.44 15.13
C ALA A 283 12.70 -29.44 16.27
N VAL A 284 13.93 -28.93 16.41
CA VAL A 284 14.29 -27.94 17.43
C VAL A 284 14.25 -26.55 16.80
N PRO A 285 13.36 -25.63 17.25
CA PRO A 285 13.37 -24.24 16.82
C PRO A 285 14.72 -23.59 17.16
N PRO A 286 15.29 -22.75 16.26
CA PRO A 286 16.54 -22.07 16.54
C PRO A 286 16.45 -21.22 17.82
N PRO A 287 17.55 -21.08 18.58
CA PRO A 287 17.54 -20.32 19.82
C PRO A 287 17.23 -18.85 19.54
N PRO A 288 16.46 -18.16 20.41
CA PRO A 288 16.27 -16.73 20.28
C PRO A 288 17.64 -16.02 20.35
N PRO A 289 17.85 -14.94 19.58
CA PRO A 289 19.10 -14.18 19.63
C PRO A 289 19.36 -13.69 21.06
N PRO A 290 20.62 -13.68 21.52
CA PRO A 290 20.94 -13.19 22.85
C PRO A 290 20.47 -11.72 23.00
N PRO A 291 19.98 -11.32 24.19
CA PRO A 291 19.56 -9.94 24.41
C PRO A 291 20.74 -9.01 24.09
N ARG A 292 20.51 -8.03 23.21
CA ARG A 292 21.56 -7.07 22.86
C ARG A 292 22.04 -6.39 24.15
N PRO A 293 23.36 -6.28 24.39
CA PRO A 293 23.85 -5.59 25.57
C PRO A 293 23.30 -4.16 25.59
N PRO A 294 23.00 -3.61 26.79
CA PRO A 294 22.49 -2.25 26.89
C PRO A 294 23.47 -1.30 26.21
N VAL A 295 22.95 -0.46 25.30
CA VAL A 295 23.76 0.60 24.69
C VAL A 295 24.30 1.46 25.84
N PRO A 296 25.63 1.65 25.96
CA PRO A 296 26.18 2.48 27.01
C PRO A 296 25.52 3.86 27.02
N PRO A 297 25.30 4.48 28.20
CA PRO A 297 24.83 5.86 28.24
C PRO A 297 25.80 6.73 27.43
N PRO A 298 25.32 7.76 26.69
CA PRO A 298 26.20 8.67 25.98
C PRO A 298 27.26 9.21 26.95
N GLY A 299 28.52 8.99 26.64
CA GLY A 299 29.61 9.53 27.45
C GLY A 299 29.49 11.05 27.55
N PRO A 300 29.91 11.67 28.66
CA PRO A 300 29.94 13.12 28.75
C PRO A 300 30.72 13.69 27.55
N PRO A 301 30.30 14.82 26.97
CA PRO A 301 30.95 15.39 25.79
C PRO A 301 32.43 15.62 26.09
N GLY A 302 33.30 14.87 25.42
CA GLY A 302 34.74 14.99 25.58
C GLY A 302 35.20 16.41 25.20
N PRO A 303 36.28 16.92 25.84
CA PRO A 303 36.78 18.25 25.53
C PRO A 303 37.13 18.35 24.05
N VAL A 304 36.63 19.40 23.39
CA VAL A 304 36.86 19.64 21.96
C VAL A 304 38.37 19.75 21.72
N PRO A 305 38.97 18.92 20.85
CA PRO A 305 40.39 19.01 20.54
C PRO A 305 40.73 20.38 19.94
N LEU A 306 41.70 21.07 20.54
CA LEU A 306 42.20 22.34 20.02
C LEU A 306 42.85 22.15 18.64
N PRO A 307 42.72 23.12 17.71
CA PRO A 307 43.20 22.96 16.33
C PRO A 307 44.73 23.00 16.26
N VAL A 308 45.36 21.83 16.14
CA VAL A 308 46.81 21.70 15.93
C VAL A 308 47.18 22.13 14.49
N ARG A 309 47.81 23.30 14.36
CA ARG A 309 48.46 23.73 13.11
C ARG A 309 49.72 22.87 12.86
N GLY A 310 49.71 22.04 11.81
CA GLY A 310 50.77 21.01 11.60
C GLY A 310 51.42 20.85 10.21
N ARG A 311 50.79 21.30 9.11
CA ARG A 311 51.31 21.23 7.71
C ARG A 311 51.56 19.79 7.15
N PRO A 312 51.80 19.61 5.83
CA PRO A 312 51.33 18.42 5.10
C PRO A 312 52.38 17.34 4.80
N GLY A 313 51.91 16.10 4.60
CA GLY A 313 52.63 14.99 3.97
C GLY A 313 51.67 14.15 3.11
N PHE A 314 52.05 13.86 1.87
CA PHE A 314 51.20 13.23 0.85
C PHE A 314 51.53 11.75 0.72
N VAL A 315 50.55 10.85 0.87
CA VAL A 315 50.64 9.47 0.36
C VAL A 315 49.26 9.07 -0.18
N VAL A 316 49.22 8.53 -1.40
CA VAL A 316 48.01 8.03 -2.06
C VAL A 316 48.01 6.51 -2.06
N THR A 317 46.89 5.90 -1.68
CA THR A 317 46.61 4.47 -1.92
C THR A 317 45.14 4.27 -2.33
N MET A 318 44.90 4.32 -3.64
CA MET A 318 43.70 3.72 -4.26
C MET A 318 43.88 2.20 -4.37
N PRO A 319 42.77 1.44 -4.31
CA PRO A 319 42.65 0.29 -5.19
C PRO A 319 41.29 0.22 -5.92
N LYS A 320 41.38 0.38 -7.24
CA LYS A 320 40.52 -0.22 -8.29
C LYS A 320 38.99 -0.06 -8.19
N MET A 321 38.47 0.75 -9.11
CA MET A 321 37.19 0.43 -9.77
C MET A 321 37.29 -0.92 -10.51
N ILE A 322 36.18 -1.64 -10.60
CA ILE A 322 35.90 -2.58 -11.69
C ILE A 322 34.71 -1.99 -12.46
N ALA A 323 34.74 -2.07 -13.79
CA ALA A 323 33.87 -1.29 -14.66
C ALA A 323 32.48 -1.91 -14.87
N ILE A 324 31.56 -1.05 -15.32
CA ILE A 324 30.14 -1.33 -15.56
C ILE A 324 29.94 -2.22 -16.81
N GLY A 325 29.06 -3.22 -16.70
CA GLY A 325 28.17 -3.66 -17.77
C GLY A 325 26.74 -3.60 -17.22
N ALA A 326 25.88 -2.63 -17.54
CA ALA A 326 25.36 -2.21 -18.85
C ALA A 326 24.33 -3.19 -19.45
N GLY A 327 23.27 -3.48 -18.69
CA GLY A 327 22.01 -4.04 -19.19
C GLY A 327 20.87 -3.07 -18.85
N ALA A 328 20.42 -2.27 -19.81
CA ALA A 328 19.36 -1.28 -19.60
C ALA A 328 18.03 -1.80 -20.15
N ALA A 329 16.98 -1.81 -19.33
CA ALA A 329 15.63 -2.24 -19.72
C ALA A 329 14.53 -1.35 -19.11
N VAL A 330 13.84 -0.64 -20.00
CA VAL A 330 12.41 -0.27 -19.97
C VAL A 330 11.83 0.31 -18.66
N VAL A 331 11.86 1.65 -18.60
CA VAL A 331 10.71 2.56 -18.37
C VAL A 331 9.46 1.99 -17.66
N GLY A 332 9.08 2.63 -16.55
CA GLY A 332 7.89 2.27 -15.77
C GLY A 332 6.54 2.41 -16.51
N LEU A 333 5.63 1.47 -16.24
CA LEU A 333 4.37 1.31 -16.96
C LEU A 333 3.25 2.28 -16.50
N ALA A 334 2.66 2.92 -17.50
CA ALA A 334 1.36 3.62 -17.56
C ALA A 334 0.51 3.75 -16.28
N LEU A 335 0.24 5.00 -15.88
CA LEU A 335 -1.01 5.35 -15.19
C LEU A 335 -2.09 5.71 -16.23
N VAL A 336 -3.15 4.89 -16.31
CA VAL A 336 -4.31 5.13 -17.17
C VAL A 336 -5.15 6.28 -16.60
N LEU A 337 -4.98 7.50 -17.12
CA LEU A 337 -5.89 8.62 -16.82
C LEU A 337 -5.93 9.74 -17.88
N VAL A 338 -6.08 9.37 -19.16
CA VAL A 338 -6.57 10.31 -20.20
C VAL A 338 -7.93 9.83 -20.71
N ALA A 339 -8.96 10.05 -19.89
CA ALA A 339 -10.35 9.92 -20.32
C ALA A 339 -10.85 11.27 -20.87
N VAL A 340 -11.31 11.26 -22.12
CA VAL A 340 -12.22 12.28 -22.72
C VAL A 340 -11.77 13.75 -22.59
N LEU A 341 -10.90 14.22 -23.49
CA LEU A 341 -10.78 15.65 -23.82
C LEU A 341 -10.38 15.90 -25.30
N ALA A 342 -11.13 15.34 -26.25
CA ALA A 342 -10.90 15.55 -27.69
C ALA A 342 -12.19 15.48 -28.54
N GLY A 343 -13.29 16.05 -28.06
CA GLY A 343 -14.40 16.51 -28.92
C GLY A 343 -14.37 18.04 -28.95
N ARG A 344 -14.36 18.74 -30.08
CA ARG A 344 -14.55 18.39 -31.51
C ARG A 344 -13.46 19.13 -32.34
N SER A 345 -13.31 19.06 -33.67
CA SER A 345 -14.15 18.56 -34.77
C SER A 345 -13.30 18.19 -35.99
N LEU A 346 -13.70 17.19 -36.80
CA LEU A 346 -14.06 17.45 -38.20
C LEU A 346 -14.92 16.31 -38.80
N LEU A 347 -15.73 16.70 -39.80
CA LEU A 347 -16.72 15.92 -40.53
C LEU A 347 -16.18 14.66 -41.23
N VAL A 348 -17.06 13.65 -41.35
CA VAL A 348 -17.05 12.71 -42.48
C VAL A 348 -17.59 13.43 -43.72
N ALA A 349 -16.96 13.23 -44.88
CA ALA A 349 -17.40 13.84 -46.14
C ALA A 349 -17.31 12.85 -47.32
N VAL A 350 -18.38 12.07 -47.53
CA VAL A 350 -18.72 11.47 -48.83
C VAL A 350 -20.24 11.46 -48.96
N GLU A 351 -20.81 12.44 -49.67
CA GLU A 351 -21.95 12.22 -50.59
C GLU A 351 -22.12 13.39 -51.56
N GLY A 352 -22.93 13.18 -52.61
CA GLY A 352 -22.99 13.97 -53.83
C GLY A 352 -23.85 15.25 -53.80
N PRO A 353 -23.95 15.96 -54.95
CA PRO A 353 -24.19 17.40 -54.97
C PRO A 353 -25.64 17.84 -55.31
N GLY A 354 -26.00 19.06 -54.90
CA GLY A 354 -27.14 19.80 -55.45
C GLY A 354 -27.43 21.15 -54.77
N GLY A 355 -27.84 22.16 -55.56
CA GLY A 355 -28.38 23.45 -55.08
C GLY A 355 -27.45 24.67 -55.26
N ALA A 356 -27.97 25.75 -55.85
CA ALA A 356 -27.24 27.00 -56.13
C ALA A 356 -27.97 28.25 -55.58
N GLY A 357 -27.21 29.32 -55.29
CA GLY A 357 -27.66 30.67 -54.87
C GLY A 357 -26.52 31.41 -54.11
N VAL A 358 -26.08 32.66 -54.36
CA VAL A 358 -26.72 33.98 -54.68
C VAL A 358 -27.28 34.67 -53.41
N ASP A 359 -26.95 35.92 -53.00
CA ASP A 359 -25.85 36.92 -53.27
C ASP A 359 -26.07 38.15 -52.29
N VAL A 360 -25.41 39.34 -52.19
CA VAL A 360 -24.36 40.11 -52.92
C VAL A 360 -23.74 41.23 -52.00
N THR A 361 -22.57 41.81 -52.36
CA THR A 361 -21.94 43.08 -51.82
C THR A 361 -21.47 43.12 -50.33
N SER A 362 -20.44 43.86 -49.86
CA SER A 362 -19.89 45.23 -50.05
C SER A 362 -20.73 46.35 -49.38
N SER A 363 -20.24 47.37 -48.64
CA SER A 363 -18.89 47.91 -48.28
C SER A 363 -18.86 48.34 -46.77
N GLY A 364 -18.01 49.19 -46.16
CA GLY A 364 -16.96 50.15 -46.59
C GLY A 364 -16.29 50.90 -45.37
N SER A 365 -15.57 52.02 -45.60
CA SER A 365 -14.83 52.86 -44.61
C SER A 365 -15.04 54.39 -44.92
N PRO A 366 -14.40 55.44 -44.30
CA PRO A 366 -13.41 55.52 -43.19
C PRO A 366 -13.48 56.72 -42.17
N SER A 367 -12.78 56.60 -41.02
CA SER A 367 -11.97 57.62 -40.26
C SER A 367 -12.51 59.03 -39.83
N VAL A 368 -11.62 59.87 -39.26
CA VAL A 368 -11.74 61.30 -38.79
C VAL A 368 -12.34 61.46 -37.36
N LEU A 369 -11.81 62.25 -36.38
CA LEU A 369 -10.62 63.15 -36.23
C LEU A 369 -10.11 63.14 -34.75
N ALA A 370 -9.14 63.99 -34.36
CA ALA A 370 -8.54 64.05 -33.01
C ALA A 370 -8.08 65.47 -32.55
N GLU A 371 -8.04 65.69 -31.22
CA GLU A 371 -7.43 66.83 -30.47
C GLU A 371 -7.20 66.37 -29.00
N SER A 372 -6.37 66.97 -28.13
CA SER A 372 -5.04 67.60 -28.25
C SER A 372 -4.44 67.77 -26.83
N PRO A 373 -3.12 67.61 -26.59
CA PRO A 373 -2.50 67.69 -25.24
C PRO A 373 -1.87 69.06 -24.93
N THR A 374 -1.55 69.33 -23.65
CA THR A 374 -0.79 70.53 -23.22
C THR A 374 0.19 70.22 -22.09
N SER A 375 1.44 70.72 -22.20
CA SER A 375 2.47 70.67 -21.15
C SER A 375 3.61 71.67 -21.43
N PRO A 376 4.08 72.42 -20.40
CA PRO A 376 5.46 72.94 -20.34
C PRO A 376 6.13 72.56 -19.00
N SER A 377 7.36 72.02 -18.93
CA SER A 377 8.69 72.49 -19.38
C SER A 377 9.49 73.29 -18.30
N PRO A 378 10.85 73.19 -18.26
CA PRO A 378 11.60 73.21 -16.99
C PRO A 378 12.63 74.38 -16.84
N PRO A 379 13.94 74.17 -16.56
CA PRO A 379 14.55 74.46 -15.25
C PRO A 379 15.71 75.50 -15.31
N PRO A 380 16.53 75.61 -14.25
CA PRO A 380 17.97 75.85 -14.41
C PRO A 380 18.86 74.73 -13.81
N THR A 381 20.17 74.80 -14.09
CA THR A 381 21.17 73.71 -13.98
C THR A 381 22.40 74.14 -13.15
N LEU A 382 23.35 73.20 -12.95
CA LEU A 382 24.74 73.27 -12.42
C LEU A 382 24.89 72.62 -11.03
N GLU A 383 25.92 71.80 -10.71
CA GLU A 383 27.16 71.39 -11.42
C GLU A 383 27.54 69.91 -11.12
N PRO A 384 28.53 69.26 -11.79
CA PRO A 384 28.74 67.80 -11.76
C PRO A 384 29.89 67.31 -10.85
N THR A 385 29.89 66.00 -10.53
CA THR A 385 31.05 65.22 -10.04
C THR A 385 30.79 63.71 -10.29
N PRO A 386 31.78 62.80 -10.22
CA PRO A 386 32.37 62.25 -11.44
C PRO A 386 32.04 60.77 -11.71
N THR A 387 32.30 60.35 -12.94
CA THR A 387 32.21 58.97 -13.43
C THR A 387 33.00 57.97 -12.58
N GLN A 388 32.41 56.80 -12.33
CA GLN A 388 33.14 55.55 -12.11
C GLN A 388 32.77 54.57 -13.24
N GLU A 389 33.73 53.74 -13.65
CA GLU A 389 33.50 52.67 -14.62
C GLU A 389 32.64 51.55 -14.02
N PRO A 390 31.85 50.83 -14.83
CA PRO A 390 31.08 49.69 -14.35
C PRO A 390 32.02 48.56 -13.93
N THR A 391 32.13 48.31 -12.63
CA THR A 391 32.69 47.05 -12.12
C THR A 391 31.75 45.91 -12.53
N GLU A 392 32.29 44.88 -13.20
CA GLU A 392 31.53 43.65 -13.46
C GLU A 392 31.26 42.93 -12.12
N GLU A 393 30.08 43.14 -11.55
CA GLU A 393 29.58 42.23 -10.52
C GLU A 393 29.32 40.86 -11.16
N PRO A 394 29.87 39.77 -10.60
CA PRO A 394 29.63 38.44 -11.14
C PRO A 394 28.17 38.06 -10.90
N THR A 395 27.37 38.05 -11.98
CA THR A 395 25.99 37.55 -11.96
C THR A 395 25.95 36.20 -11.25
N PRO A 396 25.19 36.04 -10.16
CA PRO A 396 25.02 34.73 -9.54
C PRO A 396 24.39 33.81 -10.58
N THR A 397 25.11 32.76 -11.00
CA THR A 397 24.51 31.68 -11.77
C THR A 397 23.60 30.91 -10.83
N GLU A 398 22.36 31.37 -10.72
CA GLU A 398 21.31 30.75 -9.93
C GLU A 398 21.07 29.34 -10.49
N GLU A 399 21.55 28.31 -9.77
CA GLU A 399 21.41 26.93 -10.22
C GLU A 399 19.93 26.56 -10.24
N LEU A 400 19.38 26.45 -11.46
CA LEU A 400 18.00 26.07 -11.71
C LEU A 400 17.67 24.78 -10.94
N PHE A 401 16.77 24.92 -9.96
CA PHE A 401 16.28 23.85 -9.11
C PHE A 401 15.81 22.66 -9.95
N ARG A 402 16.25 21.45 -9.58
CA ARG A 402 15.90 20.20 -10.25
C ARG A 402 15.10 19.34 -9.30
N LEU A 403 14.09 18.65 -9.81
CA LEU A 403 13.29 17.71 -9.00
C LEU A 403 14.16 16.62 -8.36
N SER A 404 15.27 16.23 -8.99
CA SER A 404 16.27 15.31 -8.41
C SER A 404 16.93 15.82 -7.12
N ASP A 405 16.95 17.13 -6.90
CA ASP A 405 17.60 17.70 -5.71
C ASP A 405 16.80 17.32 -4.44
N LEU A 406 15.50 17.05 -4.59
CA LEU A 406 14.61 16.53 -3.56
C LEU A 406 14.96 15.09 -3.11
N ASP A 407 15.76 14.34 -3.88
CA ASP A 407 16.08 12.93 -3.59
C ASP A 407 17.04 12.75 -2.41
N LEU A 408 17.79 13.78 -2.01
CA LEU A 408 18.78 13.73 -0.92
C LEU A 408 18.66 14.92 0.04
N GLN A 409 18.80 14.65 1.35
CA GLN A 409 18.78 15.69 2.39
C GLN A 409 19.88 16.77 2.25
N SER A 410 20.94 16.49 1.51
CA SER A 410 22.07 17.40 1.28
C SER A 410 21.89 18.36 0.10
N THR A 411 20.97 18.05 -0.82
CA THR A 411 20.68 18.86 -2.02
C THR A 411 19.33 19.56 -1.91
N ASP A 412 18.35 18.94 -1.24
CA ASP A 412 17.00 19.46 -1.13
C ASP A 412 16.93 20.80 -0.35
N PRO A 413 16.55 21.91 -1.01
CA PRO A 413 16.45 23.22 -0.37
C PRO A 413 15.17 23.39 0.46
N THR A 414 14.18 22.49 0.34
CA THR A 414 12.83 22.64 0.92
C THR A 414 12.87 22.83 2.44
N PRO A 415 12.40 23.98 2.97
CA PRO A 415 12.38 24.22 4.41
C PRO A 415 11.46 23.23 5.13
N VAL A 416 11.97 22.48 6.12
CA VAL A 416 11.17 21.55 6.93
C VAL A 416 10.26 22.31 7.91
N THR A 417 9.20 22.90 7.37
CA THR A 417 8.22 23.78 8.03
C THR A 417 6.80 23.40 7.61
N ALA A 418 5.80 23.88 8.34
CA ALA A 418 4.41 23.65 7.96
C ALA A 418 4.01 24.39 6.66
N SER A 419 4.51 25.61 6.45
CA SER A 419 4.15 26.45 5.29
C SER A 419 4.72 25.96 3.97
N ALA A 420 5.88 25.31 3.98
CA ALA A 420 6.57 24.80 2.79
C ALA A 420 6.11 23.38 2.38
N LEU A 421 5.30 22.70 3.20
CA LEU A 421 4.94 21.28 2.99
C LEU A 421 3.43 21.00 3.13
N LEU A 422 2.62 21.99 3.54
CA LEU A 422 1.17 21.90 3.67
C LEU A 422 0.49 23.17 3.11
N PRO A 423 -0.32 23.10 2.04
CA PRO A 423 -0.97 24.26 1.45
C PRO A 423 -2.02 24.85 2.41
N ARG A 424 -2.30 26.16 2.30
CA ARG A 424 -3.33 26.84 3.11
C ARG A 424 -4.74 26.24 2.91
N SER A 425 -5.05 25.78 1.70
CA SER A 425 -6.26 25.03 1.36
C SER A 425 -6.07 24.20 0.10
N PHE A 426 -6.78 23.08 -0.01
CA PHE A 426 -6.94 22.32 -1.26
C PHE A 426 -8.43 22.17 -1.62
N LYS A 427 -8.72 21.68 -2.83
CA LYS A 427 -10.07 21.36 -3.32
C LYS A 427 -10.07 19.92 -3.82
N SER A 428 -11.08 19.14 -3.43
CA SER A 428 -11.20 17.75 -3.89
C SER A 428 -11.91 17.63 -5.25
N ALA A 429 -11.90 16.44 -5.85
CA ALA A 429 -12.52 16.20 -7.16
C ALA A 429 -14.06 16.35 -7.08
N LYS A 430 -14.67 16.03 -5.93
CA LYS A 430 -16.08 16.36 -5.63
C LYS A 430 -16.32 17.84 -5.31
N GLY A 431 -15.34 18.71 -5.59
CA GLY A 431 -15.46 20.17 -5.51
C GLY A 431 -15.31 20.78 -4.11
N VAL A 432 -15.16 19.96 -3.07
CA VAL A 432 -15.16 20.42 -1.67
C VAL A 432 -13.83 21.11 -1.33
N ARG A 433 -13.89 22.37 -0.84
CA ARG A 433 -12.70 23.08 -0.34
C ARG A 433 -12.41 22.67 1.10
N TYR A 434 -11.18 22.24 1.34
CA TYR A 434 -10.63 21.92 2.66
C TYR A 434 -9.59 22.97 3.03
N THR A 435 -9.67 23.53 4.24
CA THR A 435 -8.75 24.59 4.71
C THR A 435 -7.98 24.12 5.93
N LEU A 436 -6.71 24.47 6.02
CA LEU A 436 -5.85 24.12 7.16
C LEU A 436 -6.38 24.76 8.45
N ARG A 437 -6.43 23.99 9.54
CA ARG A 437 -6.99 24.39 10.84
C ARG A 437 -6.07 24.13 12.03
N ALA A 438 -5.12 23.21 11.88
CA ALA A 438 -3.90 23.18 12.68
C ALA A 438 -2.76 22.59 11.86
N SER A 439 -1.53 22.97 12.20
CA SER A 439 -0.32 22.39 11.64
C SER A 439 0.86 22.56 12.60
N GLY A 440 1.95 21.85 12.35
CA GLY A 440 3.22 22.06 13.06
C GLY A 440 4.27 21.00 12.74
N VAL A 441 5.51 21.29 13.14
CA VAL A 441 6.59 20.31 13.19
C VAL A 441 6.40 19.44 14.43
N ALA A 442 6.51 18.12 14.29
CA ALA A 442 6.43 17.15 15.37
C ALA A 442 7.67 16.23 15.41
N LYS A 443 7.90 15.60 16.57
CA LYS A 443 8.89 14.53 16.72
C LYS A 443 8.50 13.34 15.86
N CYS A 444 9.50 12.60 15.35
CA CYS A 444 9.24 11.43 14.53
C CYS A 444 9.93 10.16 15.06
N PRO A 445 9.20 9.03 15.19
CA PRO A 445 7.74 8.95 15.22
C PRO A 445 7.14 9.70 16.42
N ASP A 446 5.84 9.96 16.39
CA ASP A 446 5.11 10.54 17.53
C ASP A 446 4.60 9.41 18.48
N SER A 447 4.13 9.74 19.68
CA SER A 447 3.76 8.71 20.68
C SER A 447 2.41 8.03 20.44
N TYR A 448 1.50 8.68 19.70
CA TYR A 448 0.18 8.16 19.34
C TYR A 448 0.16 7.32 18.04
N HIS A 449 1.30 7.20 17.35
CA HIS A 449 1.46 6.29 16.23
C HIS A 449 1.49 4.83 16.74
N ASP A 450 0.92 3.89 15.99
CA ASP A 450 0.98 2.47 16.35
C ASP A 450 2.43 1.96 16.41
N SER A 451 2.64 0.84 17.10
CA SER A 451 3.88 0.07 17.11
C SER A 451 4.53 -0.13 15.71
N ASN A 452 3.73 -0.45 14.68
CA ASN A 452 4.21 -0.68 13.32
C ASN A 452 4.70 0.62 12.66
N VAL A 453 3.87 1.68 12.70
CA VAL A 453 4.23 3.02 12.21
C VAL A 453 5.46 3.57 12.95
N ARG A 454 5.51 3.42 14.28
CA ARG A 454 6.69 3.78 15.10
C ARG A 454 7.94 2.99 14.69
N SER A 455 7.80 1.70 14.39
CA SER A 455 8.92 0.82 14.00
C SER A 455 9.50 1.19 12.63
N ALA A 456 8.64 1.33 11.62
CA ALA A 456 9.05 1.71 10.27
C ALA A 456 9.73 3.09 10.24
N LEU A 457 9.13 4.11 10.87
CA LEU A 457 9.70 5.45 10.94
C LEU A 457 11.04 5.49 11.71
N ARG A 458 11.22 4.65 12.75
CA ARG A 458 12.52 4.49 13.43
C ARG A 458 13.56 3.83 12.52
N LYS A 459 13.21 2.77 11.78
CA LYS A 459 14.12 2.11 10.82
C LYS A 459 14.49 3.04 9.65
N ALA A 460 13.55 3.87 9.22
CA ALA A 460 13.78 4.97 8.27
C ALA A 460 14.75 6.05 8.80
N LYS A 461 15.08 6.05 10.10
CA LYS A 461 15.85 7.10 10.82
C LYS A 461 15.18 8.48 10.70
N CYS A 462 13.85 8.48 10.76
CA CYS A 462 13.07 9.71 10.85
C CYS A 462 13.40 10.48 12.14
N THR A 463 13.30 11.81 12.09
CA THR A 463 13.59 12.69 13.26
C THR A 463 12.53 13.77 13.47
N LYS A 464 12.04 14.36 12.37
CA LYS A 464 10.95 15.33 12.32
C LYS A 464 9.88 14.86 11.33
N MET A 465 8.63 15.21 11.59
CA MET A 465 7.56 15.17 10.61
C MET A 465 6.84 16.53 10.61
N ILE A 466 6.23 16.91 9.51
CA ILE A 466 5.20 17.93 9.48
C ILE A 466 3.86 17.23 9.65
N LYS A 467 2.98 17.78 10.48
CA LYS A 467 1.60 17.28 10.61
C LYS A 467 0.58 18.41 10.44
N GLY A 468 -0.56 18.08 9.85
CA GLY A 468 -1.62 19.02 9.48
C GLY A 468 -3.01 18.44 9.74
N ALA A 469 -3.96 19.33 9.97
CA ALA A 469 -5.38 19.03 10.12
C ALA A 469 -6.19 20.01 9.27
N TYR A 470 -6.85 19.49 8.24
CA TYR A 470 -7.74 20.22 7.35
C TYR A 470 -9.19 19.92 7.68
N VAL A 471 -10.09 20.87 7.43
CA VAL A 471 -11.55 20.68 7.55
C VAL A 471 -12.25 21.42 6.42
N ASN A 472 -13.41 20.95 5.97
CA ASN A 472 -14.33 21.71 5.11
C ASN A 472 -15.23 22.63 5.96
N PRO A 473 -14.88 23.93 6.16
CA PRO A 473 -15.47 24.73 7.23
C PRO A 473 -16.95 25.04 7.03
N GLY A 474 -17.39 25.21 5.78
CA GLY A 474 -18.78 25.51 5.41
C GLY A 474 -19.73 24.31 5.48
N ALA A 475 -19.24 23.08 5.71
CA ALA A 475 -20.08 21.91 5.81
C ALA A 475 -20.83 21.88 7.16
N PRO A 476 -22.13 21.51 7.18
CA PRO A 476 -22.88 21.16 8.40
C PRO A 476 -22.17 20.07 9.22
N ALA A 477 -22.34 20.06 10.53
CA ALA A 477 -21.55 19.21 11.45
C ALA A 477 -21.68 17.69 11.17
N ASN A 478 -22.80 17.25 10.57
CA ASN A 478 -23.06 15.87 10.14
C ASN A 478 -22.49 15.52 8.74
N GLN A 479 -22.11 16.52 7.93
CA GLN A 479 -21.52 16.35 6.59
C GLN A 479 -20.03 16.76 6.55
N ARG A 480 -19.49 17.18 7.67
CA ARG A 480 -18.15 17.74 7.80
C ARG A 480 -17.09 16.65 7.92
N ILE A 481 -16.04 16.77 7.12
CA ILE A 481 -14.89 15.87 7.07
C ILE A 481 -13.66 16.63 7.58
N MET A 482 -12.90 15.98 8.45
CA MET A 482 -11.53 16.36 8.80
C MET A 482 -10.56 15.47 8.02
N VAL A 483 -9.47 16.04 7.50
CA VAL A 483 -8.38 15.29 6.90
C VAL A 483 -7.09 15.58 7.66
N SER A 484 -6.53 14.57 8.31
CA SER A 484 -5.19 14.62 8.90
C SER A 484 -4.15 14.29 7.83
N VAL A 485 -3.02 14.99 7.87
CA VAL A 485 -1.91 14.87 6.90
C VAL A 485 -0.59 14.79 7.67
N TRP A 486 0.31 13.92 7.23
CA TRP A 486 1.67 13.79 7.72
C TRP A 486 2.62 13.80 6.52
N VAL A 487 3.63 14.68 6.57
CA VAL A 487 4.69 14.76 5.56
C VAL A 487 6.02 14.53 6.27
N VAL A 488 6.77 13.54 5.82
CA VAL A 488 7.88 12.93 6.55
C VAL A 488 9.16 13.01 5.71
N PRO A 489 9.98 14.08 5.86
CA PRO A 489 11.26 14.19 5.18
C PRO A 489 12.29 13.21 5.76
N LEU A 490 12.84 12.35 4.90
CA LEU A 490 13.86 11.36 5.25
C LEU A 490 15.22 11.76 4.63
N LYS A 491 16.26 10.92 4.80
CA LYS A 491 17.61 11.29 4.31
C LYS A 491 17.79 11.13 2.80
N SER A 492 17.13 10.16 2.19
CA SER A 492 17.13 9.92 0.75
C SER A 492 15.82 9.30 0.29
N ASP A 493 15.57 9.35 -1.03
CA ASP A 493 14.52 8.59 -1.72
C ASP A 493 14.48 7.11 -1.31
N ASP A 494 15.62 6.40 -1.32
CA ASP A 494 15.68 4.97 -0.92
C ASP A 494 15.05 4.73 0.46
N ARG A 495 15.17 5.70 1.37
CA ARG A 495 14.64 5.59 2.74
C ARG A 495 13.15 5.88 2.78
N ALA A 496 12.63 6.71 1.88
CA ALA A 496 11.20 6.92 1.69
C ALA A 496 10.56 5.70 1.03
N ALA A 497 11.15 5.14 -0.03
CA ALA A 497 10.76 3.87 -0.62
C ALA A 497 10.80 2.71 0.42
N THR A 498 11.91 2.57 1.15
CA THR A 498 12.07 1.57 2.22
C THR A 498 11.08 1.75 3.39
N ALA A 499 10.61 2.98 3.64
CA ALA A 499 9.59 3.25 4.65
C ALA A 499 8.18 2.98 4.09
N TYR A 500 7.92 3.33 2.84
CA TYR A 500 6.67 3.10 2.13
C TYR A 500 6.36 1.60 1.99
N GLY A 501 7.30 0.78 1.51
CA GLY A 501 7.14 -0.69 1.44
C GLY A 501 7.03 -1.41 2.80
N ARG A 502 7.04 -0.66 3.91
CA ARG A 502 6.77 -1.14 5.28
C ARG A 502 5.45 -0.63 5.84
N LEU A 503 4.76 0.24 5.10
CA LEU A 503 3.62 1.03 5.56
C LEU A 503 2.48 1.08 4.55
N GLU A 504 2.67 0.65 3.29
CA GLU A 504 1.63 0.54 2.26
C GLU A 504 0.42 -0.30 2.67
N SER A 505 0.63 -1.28 3.57
CA SER A 505 -0.41 -2.12 4.16
C SER A 505 -0.74 -1.77 5.62
N ALA A 506 -0.24 -0.64 6.14
CA ALA A 506 -0.67 -0.12 7.44
C ALA A 506 -2.07 0.50 7.33
N TYR A 507 -2.91 0.32 8.35
CA TYR A 507 -4.24 0.92 8.34
C TYR A 507 -4.15 2.43 8.47
N ALA A 508 -5.11 3.15 7.88
CA ALA A 508 -5.09 4.61 7.88
C ALA A 508 -5.08 5.20 9.30
N ASP A 509 -5.74 4.50 10.23
CA ASP A 509 -5.86 4.77 11.65
C ASP A 509 -4.64 4.34 12.50
N ASP A 510 -3.70 3.54 11.98
CA ASP A 510 -2.42 3.22 12.66
C ASP A 510 -1.54 4.46 12.86
N TRP A 511 -1.76 5.51 12.07
CA TRP A 511 -1.11 6.82 12.20
C TRP A 511 -1.83 7.77 13.17
N GLY A 512 -2.93 7.35 13.78
CA GLY A 512 -3.75 8.16 14.68
C GLY A 512 -4.48 9.32 13.96
N ILE A 513 -4.79 10.39 14.70
CA ILE A 513 -5.42 11.60 14.16
C ILE A 513 -4.72 12.88 14.62
N VAL A 514 -4.83 13.92 13.80
CA VAL A 514 -4.38 15.29 14.10
C VAL A 514 -5.60 16.20 14.06
N CYS A 515 -5.92 16.84 15.18
CA CYS A 515 -7.09 17.72 15.29
C CYS A 515 -6.69 19.19 15.53
N PRO A 516 -7.54 20.16 15.14
CA PRO A 516 -7.42 21.54 15.59
C PRO A 516 -7.58 21.68 17.11
N LYS A 517 -6.90 22.64 17.74
CA LYS A 517 -7.07 22.91 19.19
C LYS A 517 -8.44 23.47 19.56
N LYS A 518 -9.13 24.13 18.62
CA LYS A 518 -10.45 24.76 18.78
C LYS A 518 -11.22 24.71 17.46
N GLY A 519 -12.55 24.78 17.54
CA GLY A 519 -13.42 24.92 16.37
C GLY A 519 -13.71 23.59 15.64
N PRO A 520 -14.12 23.64 14.36
CA PRO A 520 -14.48 22.46 13.58
C PRO A 520 -13.42 21.34 13.66
N GLY A 521 -13.85 20.13 14.05
CA GLY A 521 -12.98 18.94 14.16
C GLY A 521 -12.24 18.77 15.49
N SER A 522 -12.15 19.78 16.36
CA SER A 522 -11.31 19.69 17.58
C SER A 522 -11.72 18.57 18.54
N GLY A 523 -13.02 18.27 18.63
CA GLY A 523 -13.55 17.26 19.54
C GLY A 523 -13.17 15.80 19.26
N LEU A 524 -12.68 15.46 18.05
CA LEU A 524 -12.35 14.08 17.70
C LEU A 524 -11.23 13.52 18.60
N CYS A 525 -10.15 14.28 18.77
CA CYS A 525 -8.99 13.91 19.60
C CYS A 525 -9.26 13.95 21.11
N HIS A 526 -10.45 14.40 21.54
CA HIS A 526 -10.88 14.37 22.94
C HIS A 526 -11.68 13.09 23.28
N THR A 527 -11.80 12.15 22.34
CA THR A 527 -12.53 10.88 22.53
C THR A 527 -11.65 9.69 22.17
N THR A 528 -11.76 8.59 22.93
CA THR A 528 -11.05 7.33 22.66
C THR A 528 -11.69 6.50 21.53
N TYR A 529 -12.90 6.86 21.10
CA TYR A 529 -13.75 6.07 20.19
C TYR A 529 -13.79 6.61 18.74
N TRP A 530 -12.81 7.39 18.30
CA TRP A 530 -12.81 7.89 16.92
C TRP A 530 -12.50 6.78 15.89
N ASN A 531 -11.84 5.70 16.32
CA ASN A 531 -11.51 4.51 15.53
C ASN A 531 -12.73 3.61 15.22
N SER A 532 -13.92 3.87 15.78
CA SER A 532 -15.16 3.20 15.39
C SER A 532 -15.89 3.86 14.21
N ALA A 533 -15.33 4.96 13.67
CA ALA A 533 -15.82 5.62 12.46
C ALA A 533 -15.29 4.91 11.20
N GLN A 534 -15.91 5.19 10.05
CA GLN A 534 -15.22 4.94 8.78
C GLN A 534 -14.10 5.97 8.63
N THR A 535 -12.92 5.48 8.26
CA THR A 535 -11.76 6.25 7.86
C THR A 535 -11.42 5.87 6.41
N TRP A 536 -10.73 6.76 5.69
CA TRP A 536 -10.00 6.37 4.49
C TRP A 536 -8.70 7.15 4.42
N GLY A 537 -7.62 6.50 4.01
CA GLY A 537 -6.31 7.14 3.91
C GLY A 537 -5.52 6.73 2.67
N TRP A 538 -4.38 7.39 2.52
CA TRP A 538 -3.39 7.12 1.48
C TRP A 538 -2.01 7.34 2.06
N VAL A 539 -1.16 6.33 1.91
CA VAL A 539 0.27 6.38 2.17
C VAL A 539 1.00 6.23 0.84
N GLY A 540 2.18 6.84 0.73
CA GLY A 540 2.98 6.88 -0.49
C GLY A 540 4.22 7.73 -0.26
N TYR A 541 5.03 7.93 -1.30
CA TYR A 541 6.19 8.81 -1.21
C TYR A 541 6.40 9.59 -2.52
N THR A 542 7.20 10.64 -2.45
CA THR A 542 7.75 11.36 -3.59
C THR A 542 9.13 11.88 -3.20
N HIS A 543 10.17 11.49 -3.95
CA HIS A 543 11.56 11.72 -3.58
C HIS A 543 11.82 11.27 -2.12
N ARG A 544 12.67 11.97 -1.34
CA ARG A 544 12.92 11.65 0.08
C ARG A 544 11.73 11.85 1.03
N TYR A 545 10.54 12.18 0.54
CA TYR A 545 9.35 12.48 1.36
C TYR A 545 8.37 11.31 1.39
N LEU A 546 8.21 10.68 2.55
CA LEU A 546 7.08 9.79 2.83
C LEU A 546 5.85 10.62 3.24
N LEU A 547 4.69 10.33 2.67
CA LEU A 547 3.42 11.01 2.95
C LEU A 547 2.39 10.02 3.50
N HIS A 548 1.57 10.48 4.43
CA HIS A 548 0.32 9.83 4.82
C HIS A 548 -0.81 10.83 4.94
N THR A 549 -2.03 10.42 4.58
CA THR A 549 -3.25 11.18 4.83
C THR A 549 -4.35 10.27 5.34
N MET A 550 -5.26 10.80 6.15
CA MET A 550 -6.49 10.12 6.54
C MET A 550 -7.65 11.10 6.68
N ALA A 551 -8.77 10.80 6.03
CA ALA A 551 -10.04 11.49 6.18
C ALA A 551 -10.97 10.75 7.16
N ILE A 552 -11.72 11.52 7.96
CA ILE A 552 -12.73 11.06 8.91
C ILE A 552 -13.86 12.09 9.03
N TYR A 553 -15.12 11.65 9.14
CA TYR A 553 -16.24 12.57 9.40
C TYR A 553 -16.25 13.05 10.87
N THR A 554 -16.50 14.34 11.12
CA THR A 554 -16.44 14.90 12.48
C THR A 554 -17.58 14.44 13.40
N ASN A 555 -18.63 13.83 12.88
CA ASN A 555 -19.68 13.14 13.65
C ASN A 555 -19.35 11.65 13.92
N ARG A 556 -18.23 11.12 13.40
CA ARG A 556 -17.81 9.70 13.48
C ARG A 556 -18.76 8.73 12.77
N ALA A 557 -19.28 9.11 11.59
CA ALA A 557 -20.10 8.24 10.76
C ALA A 557 -19.41 6.90 10.45
N ASN A 558 -20.12 5.78 10.63
CA ASN A 558 -19.60 4.41 10.51
C ASN A 558 -20.17 3.60 9.32
N SER A 559 -21.09 4.18 8.52
CA SER A 559 -21.67 3.51 7.35
C SER A 559 -20.73 3.53 6.14
N THR A 560 -20.57 2.39 5.45
CA THR A 560 -19.79 2.23 4.22
C THR A 560 -20.16 3.25 3.12
N LYS A 561 -21.41 3.74 3.10
CA LYS A 561 -21.90 4.81 2.21
C LYS A 561 -21.10 6.13 2.26
N VAL A 562 -20.32 6.38 3.32
CA VAL A 562 -19.50 7.61 3.42
C VAL A 562 -18.11 7.50 2.78
N ARG A 563 -17.66 6.28 2.44
CA ARG A 563 -16.32 6.03 1.88
C ARG A 563 -15.99 6.83 0.62
N PRO A 564 -16.89 7.02 -0.38
CA PRO A 564 -16.55 7.78 -1.58
C PRO A 564 -16.18 9.24 -1.34
N TRP A 565 -16.63 9.84 -0.22
CA TRP A 565 -16.25 11.19 0.18
C TRP A 565 -14.95 11.21 0.98
N LEU A 566 -14.71 10.20 1.82
CA LEU A 566 -13.44 10.05 2.55
C LEU A 566 -12.26 9.77 1.60
N LYS A 567 -12.47 8.91 0.59
CA LYS A 567 -11.47 8.57 -0.43
C LYS A 567 -11.09 9.79 -1.29
N ASP A 568 -12.09 10.58 -1.71
CA ASP A 568 -11.92 11.87 -2.41
C ASP A 568 -11.17 12.91 -1.55
N ALA A 569 -11.59 13.11 -0.30
CA ALA A 569 -10.99 14.09 0.60
C ALA A 569 -9.53 13.76 0.96
N SER A 570 -9.22 12.50 1.24
CA SER A 570 -7.87 12.04 1.57
C SER A 570 -6.96 12.02 0.34
N LYS A 571 -7.44 11.59 -0.85
CA LYS A 571 -6.62 11.63 -2.07
C LYS A 571 -6.28 13.05 -2.50
N ALA A 572 -7.24 13.98 -2.38
CA ALA A 572 -7.01 15.39 -2.66
C ALA A 572 -6.00 16.03 -1.69
N ALA A 573 -5.99 15.62 -0.41
CA ALA A 573 -4.97 16.05 0.55
C ALA A 573 -3.59 15.45 0.21
N PHE A 574 -3.55 14.18 -0.19
CA PHE A 574 -2.31 13.47 -0.52
C PHE A 574 -1.63 14.10 -1.74
N ASN A 575 -2.39 14.38 -2.80
CA ASN A 575 -1.88 15.00 -4.02
C ASN A 575 -1.48 16.49 -3.85
N ALA A 576 -1.88 17.14 -2.75
CA ALA A 576 -1.68 18.57 -2.52
C ALA A 576 -0.65 18.90 -1.42
N ALA A 577 -0.05 17.90 -0.78
CA ALA A 577 0.98 18.06 0.24
C ALA A 577 2.33 17.53 -0.26
N GLY A 578 3.44 17.93 0.37
CA GLY A 578 4.79 17.53 -0.05
C GLY A 578 5.67 18.72 -0.49
N PRO A 579 6.89 18.46 -1.01
CA PRO A 579 7.88 19.50 -1.32
C PRO A 579 7.42 20.51 -2.36
N MET A 580 6.57 20.10 -3.31
CA MET A 580 6.06 21.00 -4.36
C MET A 580 5.21 22.16 -3.82
N VAL A 581 4.74 22.09 -2.57
CA VAL A 581 4.09 23.23 -1.88
C VAL A 581 5.03 24.45 -1.70
N TYR A 582 6.35 24.24 -1.79
CA TYR A 582 7.39 25.27 -1.77
C TYR A 582 8.00 25.58 -3.14
N HIS A 583 7.84 24.68 -4.12
CA HIS A 583 8.46 24.78 -5.45
C HIS A 583 7.49 25.13 -6.58
N ASP A 584 6.18 24.97 -6.39
CA ASP A 584 5.12 25.43 -7.30
C ASP A 584 4.63 26.86 -6.94
N THR A 585 5.42 27.64 -6.18
CA THR A 585 5.05 29.01 -5.76
C THR A 585 5.84 30.07 -6.51
N ASP A 586 5.29 30.43 -7.67
CA ASP A 586 5.69 31.50 -8.62
C ASP A 586 7.08 31.34 -9.28
#